data_AF-A0A653MKZ7-F1
#
_entry.id   AF-A0A653MKZ7-F1
#
_cell.length_a   1.000
_cell.length_b   1.000
_cell.length_c   1.000
_cell.angle_alpha   90.00
_cell.angle_beta   90.00
_cell.angle_gamma   90.00
#
_symmetry.space_group_name_H-M   'P 1'
#
loop_
_entity.id
_entity.type
_entity.pdbx_description
1 polymer ?
#
loop_
_entity_poly.entity_id
_entity_poly.type
_entity_poly.pdbx_seq_one_letter_code
_entity_poly.pdbx_strand_id
1 'polypeptide(L)'
;MRTPIFTLLCLLATHSLAGVEIRQSYWYVELTCEGYSQCFAASNGSYTSNQSSARQFDDQIKAQRFADSFTSSISDKSPRIVQGSDSKCVSDEEAHRLNLSSNRC
;
A
#
# COMPACT_ATOMS: atom_id res chain seq x y z
N MET A 1 -43.25 29.95 -29.05
CA MET A 1 -42.56 28.65 -29.05
C MET A 1 -41.15 28.81 -29.59
N ARG A 2 -40.13 28.80 -28.73
CA ARG A 2 -38.71 28.62 -29.13
C ARG A 2 -38.04 27.81 -28.03
N THR A 3 -37.66 26.60 -28.39
CA THR A 3 -37.08 25.54 -27.56
C THR A 3 -35.67 25.90 -27.06
N PRO A 4 -35.33 25.62 -25.79
CA PRO A 4 -33.94 25.70 -25.31
C PRO A 4 -33.14 24.48 -25.82
N ILE A 5 -32.00 24.74 -26.46
CA ILE A 5 -31.06 23.68 -26.87
C ILE A 5 -30.28 23.22 -25.64
N PHE A 6 -30.77 22.10 -25.12
CA PHE A 6 -30.08 20.98 -24.49
C PHE A 6 -28.56 21.12 -24.25
N THR A 7 -28.25 21.21 -22.96
CA THR A 7 -27.12 20.64 -22.23
C THR A 7 -26.57 19.35 -22.87
N LEU A 8 -25.32 19.36 -23.34
CA LEU A 8 -24.62 18.11 -23.70
C LEU A 8 -23.10 18.28 -23.57
N LEU A 9 -22.56 18.08 -22.37
CA LEU A 9 -21.16 17.64 -22.19
C LEU A 9 -20.89 17.06 -20.79
N CYS A 10 -21.63 16.01 -20.41
CA CYS A 10 -21.34 15.19 -19.21
C CYS A 10 -21.03 13.74 -19.60
N LEU A 11 -20.09 13.53 -20.52
CA LEU A 11 -19.62 12.20 -20.93
C LEU A 11 -18.08 12.14 -20.90
N LEU A 12 -17.46 12.64 -19.83
CA LEU A 12 -16.11 12.20 -19.47
C LEU A 12 -16.26 10.93 -18.65
N ALA A 13 -16.43 9.84 -19.40
CA ALA A 13 -16.21 8.45 -19.05
C ALA A 13 -15.78 8.17 -17.61
N THR A 14 -16.73 7.69 -16.81
CA THR A 14 -16.44 6.84 -15.65
C THR A 14 -15.76 5.58 -16.17
N HIS A 15 -14.43 5.57 -16.22
CA HIS A 15 -13.67 4.36 -16.45
C HIS A 15 -13.75 3.54 -15.16
N SER A 16 -14.84 2.78 -14.98
CA SER A 16 -14.79 1.61 -14.11
C SER A 16 -13.92 0.59 -14.83
N LEU A 17 -12.59 0.75 -14.73
CA LEU A 17 -11.66 -0.27 -15.13
C LEU A 17 -11.87 -1.41 -14.14
N ALA A 18 -12.69 -2.39 -14.56
CA ALA A 18 -12.69 -3.69 -13.94
C ALA A 18 -11.23 -4.18 -13.90
N GLY A 19 -10.81 -4.62 -12.73
CA GLY A 19 -9.52 -5.17 -12.45
C GLY A 19 -9.64 -6.56 -11.84
N VAL A 20 -8.49 -7.10 -11.46
CA VAL A 20 -8.35 -8.40 -10.84
C VAL A 20 -7.67 -8.21 -9.49
N GLU A 21 -8.26 -8.77 -8.43
CA GLU A 21 -7.70 -8.69 -7.09
C GLU A 21 -6.54 -9.67 -6.95
N ILE A 22 -5.39 -9.15 -6.53
CA ILE A 22 -4.19 -9.93 -6.24
C ILE A 22 -3.79 -9.77 -4.77
N ARG A 23 -3.16 -10.81 -4.22
CA ARG A 23 -2.41 -10.71 -2.96
C ARG A 23 -1.00 -10.22 -3.26
N GLN A 24 -0.70 -8.97 -2.92
CA GLN A 24 0.63 -8.41 -3.05
C GLN A 24 1.36 -8.50 -1.71
N SER A 25 2.49 -9.22 -1.69
CA SER A 25 3.40 -9.21 -0.53
C SER A 25 4.16 -7.89 -0.45
N TYR A 26 4.44 -7.44 0.76
CA TYR A 26 5.27 -6.28 1.05
C TYR A 26 6.09 -6.51 2.31
N TRP A 27 7.13 -5.72 2.51
CA TRP A 27 8.01 -5.75 3.67
C TRP A 27 7.84 -4.47 4.47
N TYR A 28 7.89 -4.58 5.79
CA TYR A 28 7.84 -3.45 6.71
C TYR A 28 8.70 -3.74 7.94
N VAL A 29 8.87 -2.74 8.81
CA VAL A 29 9.65 -2.88 10.04
C VAL A 29 8.71 -2.79 11.24
N GLU A 30 8.57 -3.90 11.95
CA GLU A 30 7.91 -3.98 13.25
C GLU A 30 8.89 -3.54 14.35
N LEU A 31 8.37 -2.84 15.36
CA LEU A 31 9.13 -2.31 16.49
C LEU A 31 8.45 -2.74 17.80
N THR A 32 9.22 -2.71 18.88
CA THR A 32 8.75 -2.88 20.25
C THR A 32 8.67 -1.50 20.92
N CYS A 33 7.45 -0.99 21.10
CA CYS A 33 7.22 0.30 21.75
C CYS A 33 6.64 0.12 23.15
N GLU A 34 7.05 0.97 24.08
CA GLU A 34 6.40 1.07 25.38
C GLU A 34 4.93 1.51 25.21
N GLY A 35 4.01 0.82 25.90
CA GLY A 35 2.59 1.15 25.89
C GLY A 35 1.79 0.66 24.67
N TYR A 36 2.43 0.03 23.68
CA TYR A 36 1.75 -0.55 22.51
C TYR A 36 2.10 -2.03 22.35
N SER A 37 1.11 -2.87 22.07
CA SER A 37 1.35 -4.29 21.77
C SER A 37 2.16 -4.48 20.49
N GLN A 38 1.94 -3.61 19.50
CA GLN A 38 2.66 -3.56 18.24
C GLN A 38 2.78 -2.12 17.75
N CYS A 39 3.93 -1.77 17.20
CA CYS A 39 4.15 -0.52 16.50
C CYS A 39 5.06 -0.75 15.30
N PHE A 40 5.02 0.17 14.34
CA PHE A 40 5.64 0.01 13.04
C PHE A 40 6.41 1.27 12.67
N ALA A 41 7.54 1.12 11.99
CA ALA A 41 8.33 2.26 11.55
C ALA A 41 7.62 3.01 10.41
N ALA A 42 7.51 4.33 10.55
CA ALA A 42 6.95 5.24 9.55
C ALA A 42 8.06 5.92 8.73
N SER A 43 7.70 6.44 7.54
CA SER A 43 8.67 7.02 6.59
C SER A 43 9.53 8.17 7.11
N ASN A 44 9.07 8.88 8.13
CA ASN A 44 9.68 10.10 8.65
C ASN A 44 10.59 9.85 9.87
N GLY A 45 11.08 8.62 10.07
CA GLY A 45 11.90 8.28 11.23
C GLY A 45 11.12 8.35 12.54
N SER A 46 9.79 8.13 12.48
CA SER A 46 8.92 7.96 13.63
C SER A 46 8.30 6.55 13.61
N TYR A 47 7.37 6.27 14.53
CA TYR A 47 6.63 5.02 14.56
C TYR A 47 5.13 5.28 14.73
N THR A 48 4.32 4.30 14.33
CA THR A 48 2.86 4.33 14.35
C THR A 48 2.31 3.03 14.93
N SER A 49 1.12 3.07 15.54
CA SER A 49 0.39 1.86 15.94
C SER A 49 -0.44 1.24 14.81
N ASN A 50 -0.52 1.90 13.65
CA ASN A 50 -1.27 1.43 12.49
C ASN A 50 -0.33 0.84 11.43
N GLN A 51 -0.43 -0.48 11.20
CA GLN A 51 0.39 -1.19 10.21
C GLN A 51 0.20 -0.64 8.78
N SER A 52 -1.00 -0.23 8.40
CA SER A 52 -1.27 0.33 7.07
C SER A 52 -0.56 1.66 6.83
N SER A 53 -0.19 2.38 7.90
CA SER A 53 0.60 3.61 7.84
C SER A 53 2.11 3.37 7.98
N ALA A 54 2.53 2.13 8.15
CA ALA A 54 3.95 1.77 8.17
C ALA A 54 4.59 2.05 6.81
N ARG A 55 5.90 2.29 6.82
CA ARG A 55 6.70 2.31 5.60
C ARG A 55 6.69 0.91 4.99
N GLN A 56 6.10 0.78 3.80
CA GLN A 56 6.06 -0.46 3.04
C GLN A 56 7.16 -0.48 1.97
N PHE A 57 7.72 -1.65 1.75
CA PHE A 57 8.74 -1.92 0.75
C PHE A 57 8.32 -3.11 -0.12
N ASP A 58 8.67 -3.06 -1.39
CA ASP A 58 8.54 -4.17 -2.34
C ASP A 58 9.61 -5.25 -2.13
N ASP A 59 10.70 -4.91 -1.45
CA ASP A 59 11.89 -5.75 -1.31
C ASP A 59 12.43 -5.77 0.14
N GLN A 60 12.85 -6.95 0.59
CA GLN A 60 13.35 -7.18 1.94
C GLN A 60 14.64 -6.39 2.22
N ILE A 61 15.54 -6.30 1.24
CA ILE A 61 16.82 -5.61 1.39
C ILE A 61 16.60 -4.11 1.55
N LYS A 62 15.61 -3.53 0.84
CA LYS A 62 15.21 -2.13 1.06
C LYS A 62 14.68 -1.90 2.48
N ALA A 63 13.86 -2.82 3.00
CA ALA A 63 13.37 -2.73 4.37
C ALA A 63 14.52 -2.85 5.40
N GLN A 64 15.49 -3.74 5.15
CA GLN A 64 16.68 -3.87 5.99
C GLN A 64 17.51 -2.58 5.99
N ARG A 65 17.82 -2.01 4.82
CA ARG A 65 18.57 -0.74 4.73
C ARG A 65 17.85 0.41 5.45
N PHE A 66 16.53 0.40 5.43
CA PHE A 66 15.75 1.37 6.18
C PHE A 66 15.91 1.17 7.69
N ALA A 67 15.83 -0.06 8.18
CA ALA A 67 16.10 -0.36 9.59
C ALA A 67 17.54 0.00 10.01
N ASP A 68 18.53 -0.26 9.15
CA ASP A 68 19.94 0.08 9.39
C ASP A 68 20.18 1.59 9.46
N SER A 69 19.28 2.40 8.91
CA SER A 69 19.35 3.87 8.92
C SER A 69 18.77 4.51 10.18
N PHE A 70 18.21 3.72 11.10
CA PHE A 70 17.58 4.24 12.30
C PHE A 70 18.60 4.86 13.25
N THR A 71 18.21 6.00 13.83
CA THR A 71 18.92 6.57 14.99
C THR A 71 18.64 5.74 16.24
N SER A 72 19.45 5.94 17.30
CA SER A 72 19.31 5.25 18.59
C SER A 72 17.86 5.19 19.09
N SER A 73 17.14 6.31 18.98
CA SER A 73 15.73 6.43 19.41
C SER A 73 14.77 5.38 18.83
N ILE A 74 15.04 4.85 17.64
CA ILE A 74 14.26 3.79 17.01
C ILE A 74 15.01 2.46 17.03
N SER A 75 16.33 2.43 16.88
CA SER A 75 17.09 1.18 16.91
C SER A 75 16.96 0.45 18.26
N ASP A 76 16.80 1.20 19.36
CA ASP A 76 16.64 0.64 20.70
C ASP A 76 15.27 -0.06 20.89
N LYS A 77 14.36 0.09 19.92
CA LYS A 77 13.03 -0.55 19.90
C LYS A 77 13.03 -1.93 19.23
N SER A 78 14.19 -2.58 19.13
CA SER A 78 14.31 -3.95 18.60
C SER A 78 13.64 -4.14 17.24
N PRO A 79 14.08 -3.42 16.19
CA PRO A 79 13.46 -3.47 14.87
C PRO A 79 13.53 -4.87 14.25
N ARG A 80 12.42 -5.30 13.65
CA ARG A 80 12.28 -6.59 12.99
C ARG A 80 11.69 -6.41 11.60
N ILE A 81 12.36 -6.99 10.59
CA ILE A 81 11.86 -7.01 9.23
C ILE A 81 10.80 -8.10 9.11
N VAL A 82 9.58 -7.72 8.73
CA VAL A 82 8.42 -8.61 8.64
C VAL A 82 7.80 -8.50 7.24
N GLN A 83 7.30 -9.63 6.73
CA GLN A 83 6.53 -9.66 5.49
C GLN A 83 5.03 -9.54 5.80
N GLY A 84 4.35 -8.61 5.15
CA GLY A 84 2.91 -8.49 5.11
C GLY A 84 2.36 -8.90 3.75
N SER A 85 1.03 -9.02 3.67
CA SER A 85 0.33 -9.15 2.40
C SER A 85 -0.93 -8.32 2.45
N ASP A 86 -1.24 -7.65 1.35
CA ASP A 86 -2.48 -6.90 1.18
C ASP A 86 -3.14 -7.25 -0.15
N SER A 87 -4.45 -7.05 -0.21
CA SER A 87 -5.22 -7.17 -1.43
C SER A 87 -5.04 -5.89 -2.26
N LYS A 88 -4.68 -6.05 -3.53
CA LYS A 88 -4.52 -4.95 -4.47
C LYS A 88 -5.30 -5.25 -5.73
N CYS A 89 -6.05 -4.26 -6.20
CA CYS A 89 -6.67 -4.32 -7.52
C CYS A 89 -5.64 -3.93 -8.59
N VAL A 90 -5.40 -4.81 -9.57
CA VAL A 90 -4.61 -4.49 -10.77
C VAL A 90 -5.53 -4.39 -11.98
N SER A 91 -5.15 -3.59 -12.98
CA SER A 91 -5.93 -3.47 -14.21
C SER A 91 -5.97 -4.79 -14.98
N ASP A 92 -6.99 -4.96 -15.82
CA ASP A 92 -7.10 -6.12 -16.71
C ASP A 92 -5.89 -6.31 -17.63
N GLU A 93 -5.26 -5.22 -18.08
CA GLU A 93 -4.04 -5.26 -18.90
C GLU A 93 -2.87 -5.89 -18.12
N GLU A 94 -2.64 -5.47 -16.87
CA GLU A 94 -1.58 -6.03 -16.03
C GLU A 94 -1.93 -7.47 -15.62
N ALA A 95 -3.21 -7.76 -15.35
CA ALA A 95 -3.68 -9.11 -15.07
C ALA A 95 -3.44 -10.04 -16.27
N HIS A 96 -3.72 -9.60 -17.50
CA HIS A 96 -3.45 -10.36 -18.71
C HIS A 96 -1.94 -10.57 -18.90
N ARG A 97 -1.13 -9.53 -18.71
CA ARG A 97 0.34 -9.62 -18.80
C ARG A 97 0.91 -10.66 -17.82
N LEU A 98 0.31 -10.75 -16.63
CA LEU A 98 0.71 -11.67 -15.57
C LEU A 98 -0.04 -13.03 -15.62
N ASN A 99 -0.89 -13.25 -16.63
CA ASN A 99 -1.76 -14.43 -16.75
C ASN A 99 -2.59 -14.73 -15.48
N LEU A 100 -3.19 -13.70 -14.89
CA LEU A 100 -3.97 -13.80 -13.66
C LEU A 100 -5.47 -13.92 -13.96
N SER A 101 -6.13 -14.88 -13.30
CA SER A 101 -7.60 -14.98 -13.25
C SER A 101 -8.04 -15.10 -11.78
N SER A 102 -8.36 -13.97 -11.15
CA SER A 102 -8.83 -13.91 -9.76
C SER A 102 -10.17 -13.15 -9.69
N ASN A 103 -10.66 -12.91 -8.47
CA ASN A 103 -11.88 -12.15 -8.23
C ASN A 103 -11.79 -10.77 -8.88
N ARG A 104 -12.91 -10.34 -9.47
CA ARG A 104 -13.01 -9.00 -10.05
C ARG A 104 -13.07 -7.97 -8.92
N CYS A 105 -12.33 -6.90 -9.14
CA CYS A 105 -12.44 -5.60 -8.47
C CYS A 105 -12.56 -4.54 -9.59
#